data_AF-A0A7T6Z9E7-F1
#
_entry.id   AF-A0A7T6Z9E7-F1
#
_cell.length_a   1.000
_cell.length_b   1.000
_cell.length_c   1.000
_cell.angle_alpha   90.00
_cell.angle_beta   90.00
_cell.angle_gamma   90.00
#
_symmetry.space_group_name_H-M   'P 1'
#
loop_
_entity.id
_entity.type
_entity.pdbx_description
1 polymer ?
#
loop_
_entity_poly.entity_id
_entity_poly.type
_entity_poly.pdbx_seq_one_letter_code
_entity_poly.pdbx_strand_id
1 'polypeptide(L)'
;MENNWKKSGRSLVKDICLSILAVAAVIVVFFLIDRSSWEPNRSESENLLRNLYALLPDGLFTETFAPFDMVEFNIVTALIIIATIMSIIWQVISWIQGEK
;
A
#
# COMPACT_ATOMS: atom_id res chain seq x y z
N MET A 1 -14.72 -29.92 -17.99
CA MET A 1 -14.87 -29.08 -16.77
C MET A 1 -13.52 -28.58 -16.22
N GLU A 2 -12.41 -29.28 -16.46
CA GLU A 2 -11.05 -28.92 -15.98
C GLU A 2 -10.50 -27.56 -16.47
N ASN A 3 -10.92 -27.10 -17.66
CA ASN A 3 -10.36 -25.89 -18.29
C ASN A 3 -10.80 -24.57 -17.63
N ASN A 4 -11.95 -24.54 -16.94
CA ASN A 4 -12.46 -23.30 -16.33
C ASN A 4 -11.72 -22.94 -15.03
N TRP A 5 -11.28 -23.95 -14.28
CA TRP A 5 -10.57 -23.78 -13.01
C TRP A 5 -9.18 -23.17 -13.20
N LYS A 6 -8.41 -23.68 -14.18
CA LYS A 6 -7.11 -23.09 -14.56
C LYS A 6 -7.23 -21.66 -15.08
N LYS A 7 -8.35 -21.31 -15.72
CA LYS A 7 -8.55 -19.98 -16.29
C LYS A 7 -8.86 -18.93 -15.21
N SER A 8 -9.67 -19.28 -14.20
CA SER A 8 -10.01 -18.40 -13.08
C SER A 8 -8.83 -18.17 -12.12
N GLY A 9 -8.09 -19.24 -11.76
CA GLY A 9 -6.92 -19.08 -10.90
C GLY A 9 -5.82 -18.23 -11.55
N ARG A 10 -5.66 -18.33 -12.88
CA ARG A 10 -4.68 -17.54 -13.64
C ARG A 10 -5.04 -16.05 -13.69
N SER A 11 -6.33 -15.68 -13.73
CA SER A 11 -6.72 -14.26 -13.67
C SER A 11 -6.49 -13.69 -12.27
N LEU A 12 -6.87 -14.40 -11.21
CA LEU A 12 -6.66 -13.94 -9.83
C LEU A 12 -5.18 -13.71 -9.51
N VAL A 13 -4.31 -14.66 -9.87
CA VAL A 13 -2.86 -14.50 -9.66
C VAL A 13 -2.33 -13.29 -10.44
N LYS A 14 -2.79 -13.08 -11.68
CA LYS A 14 -2.39 -11.93 -12.49
C LYS A 14 -2.82 -10.61 -11.84
N ASP A 15 -4.03 -10.53 -11.31
CA ASP A 15 -4.58 -9.32 -10.70
C ASP A 15 -3.88 -8.98 -9.37
N ILE A 16 -3.56 -10.01 -8.57
CA ILE A 16 -2.73 -9.86 -7.36
C ILE A 16 -1.32 -9.40 -7.73
N CYS A 17 -0.68 -10.02 -8.73
CA CYS A 17 0.65 -9.61 -9.20
C CYS A 17 0.66 -8.16 -9.70
N LEU A 18 -0.36 -7.75 -10.45
CA LEU A 18 -0.52 -6.36 -10.90
C LEU A 18 -0.69 -5.39 -9.74
N SER A 19 -1.47 -5.76 -8.72
CA SER A 19 -1.66 -4.95 -7.51
C SER A 19 -0.35 -4.75 -6.75
N ILE A 20 0.41 -5.83 -6.55
CA ILE A 20 1.74 -5.77 -5.90
C ILE A 20 2.70 -4.92 -6.73
N LEU A 21 2.71 -5.08 -8.06
CA LEU A 21 3.56 -4.30 -8.96
C LEU A 21 3.22 -2.80 -8.90
N ALA A 22 1.94 -2.44 -8.81
CA ALA A 22 1.51 -1.06 -8.67
C ALA A 22 2.00 -0.45 -7.34
N VAL A 23 1.90 -1.18 -6.23
CA VAL A 23 2.46 -0.73 -4.94
C VAL A 23 3.98 -0.56 -5.03
N ALA A 24 4.68 -1.52 -5.62
CA ALA A 24 6.13 -1.44 -5.81
C ALA A 24 6.52 -0.20 -6.65
N ALA A 25 5.76 0.12 -7.70
CA ALA A 25 6.00 1.32 -8.50
C ALA A 25 5.83 2.61 -7.67
N VAL A 26 4.81 2.69 -6.83
CA VAL A 26 4.61 3.86 -5.93
C VAL A 26 5.76 3.99 -4.94
N ILE A 27 6.20 2.88 -4.33
CA ILE A 27 7.35 2.85 -3.41
C ILE A 27 8.62 3.34 -4.10
N VAL A 28 8.86 2.94 -5.35
CA VAL A 28 10.00 3.41 -6.14
C VAL A 28 9.92 4.91 -6.40
N VAL A 29 8.73 5.43 -6.73
CA VAL A 29 8.53 6.88 -6.91
C VAL A 29 8.83 7.64 -5.62
N PHE A 30 8.32 7.17 -4.47
CA PHE A 30 8.62 7.78 -3.18
C PHE A 30 10.11 7.73 -2.86
N PHE A 31 10.78 6.60 -3.13
CA PHE A 31 12.21 6.48 -2.94
C PHE A 31 13.01 7.49 -3.76
N LEU A 32 12.64 7.70 -5.03
CA LEU A 32 13.31 8.68 -5.90
C LEU A 32 13.10 10.11 -5.40
N ILE A 33 11.88 10.40 -4.91
CA ILE A 33 11.54 11.72 -4.39
C ILE A 33 12.26 11.99 -3.06
N ASP A 34 12.27 11.02 -2.14
CA ASP A 34 12.94 11.12 -0.83
C ASP A 34 14.45 11.35 -0.99
N ARG A 35 15.05 10.80 -2.05
CA ARG A 35 16.46 11.04 -2.42
C ARG A 35 16.71 12.36 -3.14
N SER A 36 15.67 13.02 -3.61
CA SER A 36 15.78 14.30 -4.30
C SER A 36 15.76 15.46 -3.29
N SER A 37 16.31 16.62 -3.64
CA SER A 37 16.22 17.84 -2.81
C SER A 37 14.83 18.50 -2.87
N TRP A 38 13.79 17.75 -3.23
CA TRP A 38 12.43 18.26 -3.32
C TRP A 38 11.82 18.32 -1.92
N GLU A 39 11.44 19.52 -1.49
CA GLU A 39 10.72 19.72 -0.24
C GLU A 39 9.23 19.96 -0.53
N PRO A 40 8.32 19.07 -0.11
CA PRO A 40 6.89 19.29 -0.28
C PRO A 40 6.43 20.49 0.58
N ASN A 41 5.50 21.27 0.05
CA ASN A 41 4.93 22.41 0.77
C ASN A 41 4.10 21.94 1.98
N ARG A 42 4.58 22.19 3.20
CA ARG A 42 4.01 21.64 4.45
C ARG A 42 2.85 22.45 5.05
N SER A 43 2.51 23.62 4.49
CA SER A 43 1.59 24.58 5.11
C SER A 43 0.18 24.05 5.40
N GLU A 44 -0.31 23.07 4.62
CA GLU A 44 -1.65 22.47 4.83
C GLU A 44 -1.61 20.99 5.23
N SER A 45 -0.56 20.25 4.88
CA SER A 45 -0.43 18.81 5.18
C SER A 45 -0.20 18.53 6.66
N GLU A 46 0.42 19.47 7.40
CA GLU A 46 0.70 19.32 8.83
C GLU A 46 -0.57 19.09 9.66
N ASN A 47 -1.70 19.72 9.31
CA ASN A 47 -2.93 19.61 10.11
C ASN A 47 -3.58 18.23 10.04
N LEU A 48 -3.62 17.63 8.84
CA LEU A 48 -4.21 16.30 8.65
C LEU A 48 -3.33 15.19 9.22
N LEU A 49 -2.02 15.28 8.98
CA LEU A 49 -1.08 14.27 9.45
C LEU A 49 -0.86 14.32 10.94
N ARG A 50 -0.88 15.52 11.56
CA ARG A 50 -0.76 15.66 13.03
C ARG A 50 -1.92 15.01 13.77
N ASN A 51 -3.14 15.07 13.23
CA ASN A 51 -4.30 14.41 13.81
C ASN A 51 -4.20 12.87 13.71
N LEU A 52 -3.68 12.34 12.59
CA LEU A 52 -3.43 10.91 12.45
C LEU A 52 -2.30 10.45 13.37
N TYR A 53 -1.22 11.23 13.48
CA TYR A 53 -0.09 10.94 14.36
C TYR A 53 -0.51 10.85 15.82
N ALA A 54 -1.43 11.72 16.26
CA ALA A 54 -1.95 11.72 17.62
C ALA A 54 -2.74 10.44 17.99
N LEU A 55 -3.22 9.66 17.01
CA LEU A 55 -3.95 8.41 17.23
C LEU A 55 -3.06 7.17 17.18
N LEU A 56 -1.80 7.33 16.78
CA LEU A 56 -0.88 6.23 16.52
C LEU A 56 0.20 6.20 17.62
N PRO A 57 0.77 5.01 17.92
CA PRO A 57 1.87 4.91 18.87
C PRO A 57 3.05 5.81 18.47
N ASP A 58 3.63 6.48 19.45
CA ASP A 58 4.85 7.28 19.25
C ASP A 58 5.95 6.43 18.62
N GLY A 59 6.66 6.99 17.64
CA GLY A 59 7.77 6.31 16.97
C GLY A 59 7.38 5.33 15.87
N LEU A 60 6.08 5.08 15.63
CA LEU A 60 5.65 4.05 14.66
C LEU A 60 6.16 4.35 13.24
N PHE A 61 6.10 5.59 12.78
CA PHE A 61 6.49 6.00 11.41
C PHE A 61 7.83 6.74 11.31
N THR A 62 8.56 6.83 12.42
CA THR A 62 9.89 7.45 12.49
C THR A 62 10.97 6.45 12.88
N GLU A 63 10.63 5.38 13.61
CA GLU A 63 11.59 4.39 14.11
C GLU A 63 11.23 2.96 13.70
N THR A 64 9.96 2.55 13.88
CA THR A 64 9.54 1.16 13.66
C THR A 64 9.27 0.85 12.19
N PHE A 65 8.53 1.72 11.50
CA PHE A 65 8.21 1.62 10.09
C PHE A 65 8.65 2.91 9.38
N ALA A 66 9.95 3.01 9.15
CA ALA A 66 10.59 4.17 8.53
C ALA A 66 11.39 3.79 7.27
N PRO A 67 10.72 3.34 6.19
CA PRO A 67 11.39 3.08 4.92
C PRO A 67 11.94 4.34 4.22
N PHE A 68 11.43 5.52 4.55
CA PHE A 68 11.80 6.82 4.00
C PHE A 68 12.13 7.82 5.11
N ASP A 69 12.91 8.86 4.77
CA ASP A 69 13.23 9.95 5.70
C ASP A 69 12.00 10.85 5.94
N MET A 70 11.15 11.02 4.92
CA MET A 70 9.88 11.73 5.06
C MET A 70 8.81 10.88 5.73
N VAL A 71 8.35 11.32 6.91
CA VAL A 71 7.30 10.65 7.70
C VAL A 71 6.00 10.54 6.91
N GLU A 72 5.67 11.52 6.09
CA GLU A 72 4.49 11.55 5.25
C GLU A 72 4.47 10.36 4.27
N PHE A 73 5.63 10.02 3.69
CA PHE A 73 5.76 8.87 2.81
C PHE A 73 5.66 7.55 3.57
N ASN A 74 6.18 7.48 4.79
CA ASN A 74 6.04 6.30 5.65
C ASN A 74 4.56 6.00 5.95
N ILE A 75 3.79 7.04 6.31
CA ILE A 75 2.35 6.92 6.59
C ILE A 75 1.59 6.48 5.33
N VAL A 76 1.80 7.16 4.20
CA VAL A 76 1.09 6.84 2.95
C VAL A 76 1.44 5.43 2.48
N THR A 77 2.70 5.03 2.60
CA THR A 77 3.16 3.67 2.24
C THR A 77 2.46 2.62 3.09
N ALA A 78 2.37 2.84 4.41
CA ALA A 78 1.66 1.93 5.29
C ALA A 78 0.17 1.82 4.93
N LEU A 79 -0.50 2.93 4.66
CA LEU A 79 -1.92 2.93 4.24
C LEU A 79 -2.12 2.16 2.93
N ILE A 80 -1.26 2.37 1.94
CA ILE A 80 -1.32 1.65 0.65
C ILE A 80 -1.10 0.15 0.86
N ILE A 81 -0.15 -0.25 1.70
CA ILE A 81 0.11 -1.66 2.01
C ILE A 81 -1.12 -2.29 2.68
N ILE A 82 -1.69 -1.64 3.69
CA ILE A 82 -2.89 -2.13 4.39
C ILE A 82 -4.06 -2.27 3.42
N ALA A 83 -4.34 -1.25 2.61
CA ALA A 83 -5.40 -1.28 1.61
C ALA A 83 -5.20 -2.40 0.58
N THR A 84 -3.95 -2.62 0.15
CA THR A 84 -3.60 -3.69 -0.80
C THR A 84 -3.81 -5.07 -0.18
N ILE A 85 -3.41 -5.27 1.08
CA ILE A 85 -3.65 -6.52 1.80
C ILE A 85 -5.16 -6.78 1.92
N MET A 86 -5.95 -5.78 2.32
CA MET A 86 -7.41 -5.91 2.40
C MET A 86 -8.03 -6.26 1.03
N SER A 87 -7.56 -5.65 -0.05
CA SER A 87 -7.99 -5.94 -1.42
C SER A 87 -7.67 -7.39 -1.82
N ILE A 88 -6.45 -7.86 -1.54
CA ILE A 88 -6.04 -9.25 -1.84
C ILE A 88 -6.90 -10.24 -1.04
N ILE A 89 -7.12 -10.00 0.26
CA ILE A 89 -7.99 -10.84 1.09
C ILE A 89 -9.40 -10.90 0.50
N TRP A 90 -9.96 -9.75 0.11
CA TRP A 90 -11.28 -9.70 -0.50
C TRP A 90 -11.35 -10.47 -1.81
N GLN A 91 -10.36 -10.34 -2.69
CA GLN A 91 -10.28 -11.09 -3.94
C GLN A 91 -10.25 -12.60 -3.68
N VAL A 92 -9.44 -13.06 -2.72
CA VAL A 92 -9.38 -14.49 -2.35
C VAL A 92 -10.71 -14.99 -1.80
N ILE A 93 -11.35 -14.24 -0.89
CA ILE A 93 -12.67 -14.62 -0.34
C ILE A 93 -13.72 -14.68 -1.45
N SER A 94 -13.77 -13.68 -2.32
CA SER A 94 -14.73 -13.61 -3.43
C SER A 94 -14.54 -14.77 -4.42
N TRP A 95 -13.29 -15.18 -4.66
CA TRP A 95 -12.98 -16.32 -5.49
C TRP A 95 -13.46 -17.63 -4.86
N ILE A 96 -13.21 -17.85 -3.56
CA ILE A 96 -13.69 -19.03 -2.84
C ILE A 96 -15.23 -19.09 -2.80
N GLN A 97 -15.89 -17.95 -2.61
CA GLN A 97 -17.36 -17.88 -2.53
C GLN A 97 -18.04 -18.02 -3.89
N GLY A 98 -17.46 -17.46 -4.96
CA GLY A 98 -17.96 -17.63 -6.33
C GLY A 98 -17.74 -19.05 -6.89
N GLU A 99 -17.03 -19.90 -6.15
CA GLU A 99 -16.78 -21.30 -6.47
C GLU A 99 -17.85 -22.26 -5.89
N LYS A 100 -18.75 -21.76 -5.03
CA LYS A 100 -19.94 -22.48 -4.54
C LYS A 100 -21.15 -22.22 -5.43
#